data_AF-A0A1E4B5Y2-F1
#
_entry.id   AF-A0A1E4B5Y2-F1
#
_cell.length_a   1.000
_cell.length_b   1.000
_cell.length_c   1.000
_cell.angle_alpha   90.00
_cell.angle_beta   90.00
_cell.angle_gamma   90.00
#
_symmetry.space_group_name_H-M   'P 1'
#
loop_
_entity.id
_entity.type
_entity.pdbx_description
1 polymer ?
#
loop_
_entity_poly.entity_id
_entity_poly.type
_entity_poly.pdbx_seq_one_letter_code
_entity_poly.pdbx_strand_id
1 'polypeptide(L)'
;MALRSGIYVVPTHRWYIERTVWCIAGVVLLFSTSLAALVHPLWVVGVIVTALSSIGVSLTGFCIVGNVLVRLGFTPMLARPGWTPGQPYFMQTDRWFLERRIYLAVGINLTLASILSLVHSPWWLAFTAFVGVAMVWFAVTGFCIMANGLYWLGAEPRLAPLCETAARGGETRRAPA
;
A
#
# COMPACT_ATOMS: atom_id res chain seq x y z
N MET A 1 -10.31 22.16 0.76
CA MET A 1 -10.16 20.77 1.28
C MET A 1 -9.95 20.88 2.78
N ALA A 2 -10.76 20.21 3.59
CA ALA A 2 -10.53 20.16 5.03
C ALA A 2 -9.30 19.28 5.29
N LEU A 3 -8.22 19.88 5.79
CA LEU A 3 -7.01 19.16 6.18
C LEU A 3 -7.35 18.34 7.44
N ARG A 4 -7.23 17.01 7.35
CA ARG A 4 -7.50 16.13 8.49
C ARG A 4 -6.30 16.18 9.45
N SER A 5 -6.55 16.18 10.75
CA SER A 5 -5.50 16.14 11.79
C SER A 5 -5.48 14.78 12.51
N GLY A 6 -4.32 14.38 13.03
CA GLY A 6 -4.13 13.11 13.74
C GLY A 6 -3.26 12.10 12.99
N ILE A 7 -2.88 11.02 13.69
CA ILE A 7 -2.05 9.94 13.13
C ILE A 7 -2.96 8.81 12.65
N TYR A 8 -2.84 8.49 11.37
CA TYR A 8 -3.47 7.32 10.77
C TYR A 8 -2.61 6.08 11.04
N VAL A 9 -3.15 5.17 11.86
CA VAL A 9 -2.54 3.86 12.14
C VAL A 9 -3.57 2.78 11.83
N VAL A 10 -3.16 1.79 11.03
CA VAL A 10 -4.03 0.70 10.60
C VAL A 10 -4.04 -0.40 11.67
N PRO A 11 -5.21 -0.95 12.05
CA PRO A 11 -5.29 -2.00 13.07
C PRO A 11 -4.47 -3.26 12.70
N THR A 12 -3.57 -3.67 13.59
CA THR A 12 -2.66 -4.83 13.38
C THR A 12 -3.07 -6.09 14.12
N HIS A 13 -4.25 -6.09 14.76
CA HIS A 13 -4.78 -7.20 15.55
C HIS A 13 -4.98 -8.52 14.77
N ARG A 14 -5.12 -8.47 13.44
CA ARG A 14 -5.28 -9.65 12.56
C ARG A 14 -4.46 -9.48 11.28
N TRP A 15 -3.95 -10.61 10.76
CA TRP A 15 -3.33 -10.66 9.44
C TRP A 15 -4.41 -10.86 8.38
N TYR A 16 -4.77 -9.77 7.71
CA TYR A 16 -5.68 -9.74 6.57
C TYR A 16 -4.90 -9.59 5.26
N ILE A 17 -5.57 -9.84 4.14
CA ILE A 17 -4.93 -9.94 2.82
C ILE A 17 -4.06 -8.74 2.50
N GLU A 18 -4.58 -7.53 2.61
CA GLU A 18 -3.91 -6.34 2.11
C GLU A 18 -2.63 -6.04 2.91
N ARG A 19 -2.63 -6.29 4.22
CA ARG A 19 -1.41 -6.21 5.05
C ARG A 19 -0.38 -7.26 4.65
N THR A 20 -0.81 -8.49 4.41
CA THR A 20 0.09 -9.56 3.94
C THR A 20 0.64 -9.26 2.54
N VAL A 21 -0.16 -8.68 1.64
CA VAL A 21 0.28 -8.21 0.32
C VAL A 21 1.38 -7.17 0.45
N TRP A 22 1.22 -6.17 1.32
CA TRP A 22 2.26 -5.17 1.58
C TRP A 22 3.54 -5.76 2.15
N CYS A 23 3.43 -6.73 3.07
CA CYS A 23 4.58 -7.45 3.61
C CYS A 23 5.35 -8.20 2.51
N ILE A 24 4.63 -8.99 1.72
CA ILE A 24 5.21 -9.78 0.62
C ILE A 24 5.86 -8.85 -0.41
N ALA A 25 5.17 -7.78 -0.82
CA ALA A 25 5.71 -6.80 -1.76
C ALA A 25 7.00 -6.16 -1.21
N GLY A 26 7.01 -5.76 0.07
CA GLY A 26 8.19 -5.21 0.73
C GLY A 26 9.39 -6.17 0.73
N VAL A 27 9.15 -7.45 1.07
CA VAL A 27 10.20 -8.49 1.03
C VAL A 27 10.71 -8.71 -0.39
N VAL A 28 9.83 -8.80 -1.39
CA VAL A 28 10.21 -8.96 -2.80
C VAL A 28 11.03 -7.77 -3.27
N LEU A 29 10.66 -6.54 -2.89
CA LEU A 29 11.42 -5.33 -3.19
C LEU A 29 12.83 -5.39 -2.60
N LEU A 30 12.95 -5.70 -1.31
CA LEU A 30 14.24 -5.78 -0.64
C LEU A 30 15.12 -6.85 -1.27
N PHE A 31 14.59 -8.05 -1.50
CA PHE A 31 15.32 -9.15 -2.12
C PHE A 31 15.77 -8.80 -3.54
N SER A 32 14.86 -8.30 -4.38
CA SER A 32 15.16 -7.92 -5.77
C SER A 32 16.18 -6.79 -5.83
N THR A 33 16.07 -5.81 -4.93
CA THR A 33 17.00 -4.68 -4.86
C THR A 33 18.38 -5.11 -4.38
N SER A 34 18.46 -5.98 -3.36
CA SER A 34 19.73 -6.54 -2.89
C SER A 34 20.42 -7.37 -3.98
N LEU A 35 19.67 -8.20 -4.71
CA LEU A 35 20.23 -8.95 -5.84
C LEU A 35 20.65 -8.03 -6.99
N ALA A 36 19.91 -6.94 -7.22
CA ALA A 36 20.27 -5.94 -8.24
C ALA A 36 21.59 -5.24 -7.90
N ALA A 37 21.83 -4.97 -6.62
CA ALA A 37 23.03 -4.32 -6.13
C ALA A 37 24.24 -5.27 -6.04
N LEU A 38 24.03 -6.54 -5.68
CA LEU A 38 25.12 -7.47 -5.34
C LEU A 38 25.45 -8.49 -6.43
N VAL A 39 24.49 -8.86 -7.28
CA VAL A 39 24.63 -9.96 -8.24
C VAL A 39 24.55 -9.48 -9.68
N HIS A 40 23.42 -8.88 -10.08
CA HIS A 40 23.22 -8.44 -11.46
C HIS A 40 22.12 -7.37 -11.56
N PRO A 41 22.32 -6.24 -12.28
CA PRO A 41 21.36 -5.14 -12.30
C PRO A 41 19.97 -5.51 -12.82
N LEU A 42 19.85 -6.53 -13.68
CA LEU A 42 18.56 -7.03 -14.18
C LEU A 42 17.61 -7.54 -13.08
N TRP A 43 18.08 -7.84 -11.87
CA TRP A 43 17.19 -8.19 -10.75
C TRP A 43 16.23 -7.05 -10.38
N VAL A 44 16.47 -5.81 -10.83
CA VAL A 44 15.52 -4.70 -10.73
C VAL A 44 14.18 -4.99 -11.43
N VAL A 45 14.13 -5.95 -12.37
CA VAL A 45 12.89 -6.41 -13.00
C VAL A 45 11.86 -6.86 -11.96
N GLY A 46 12.28 -7.46 -10.84
CA GLY A 46 11.35 -7.81 -9.75
C GLY A 46 10.68 -6.59 -9.11
N VAL A 47 11.41 -5.48 -8.99
CA VAL A 47 10.86 -4.20 -8.53
C VAL A 47 9.89 -3.63 -9.55
N ILE A 48 10.24 -3.67 -10.84
CA ILE A 48 9.39 -3.19 -11.95
C ILE A 48 8.08 -3.98 -12.02
N VAL A 49 8.14 -5.31 -11.96
CA VAL A 49 6.95 -6.17 -11.95
C VAL A 49 6.05 -5.85 -10.76
N THR A 50 6.64 -5.67 -9.58
CA THR A 50 5.87 -5.29 -8.38
C THR A 50 5.22 -3.92 -8.56
N ALA A 51 5.94 -2.94 -9.10
CA ALA A 51 5.44 -1.60 -9.38
C ALA A 51 4.26 -1.61 -10.36
N LEU A 52 4.39 -2.32 -11.49
CA LEU A 52 3.33 -2.47 -12.49
C LEU A 52 2.11 -3.20 -11.92
N SER A 53 2.33 -4.24 -11.12
CA SER A 53 1.24 -4.95 -10.45
C SER A 53 0.49 -4.03 -9.47
N SER A 54 1.20 -3.17 -8.73
CA SER A 54 0.62 -2.18 -7.81
C SER A 54 -0.23 -1.15 -8.55
N ILE A 55 0.25 -0.65 -9.69
CA ILE A 55 -0.53 0.25 -10.56
C ILE A 55 -1.77 -0.48 -11.07
N GLY A 56 -1.63 -1.71 -11.56
CA GLY A 56 -2.73 -2.56 -12.02
C GLY A 56 -3.80 -2.78 -10.95
N VAL A 57 -3.41 -3.08 -9.72
CA VAL A 57 -4.31 -3.21 -8.55
C VAL A 57 -5.05 -1.91 -8.30
N SER A 58 -4.35 -0.77 -8.33
CA SER A 58 -5.01 0.52 -8.14
C SER A 58 -6.03 0.82 -9.26
N LEU A 59 -5.75 0.44 -10.50
CA LEU A 59 -6.65 0.76 -11.62
C LEU A 59 -7.84 -0.21 -11.69
N THR A 60 -7.59 -1.51 -11.56
CA THR A 60 -8.56 -2.57 -11.83
C THR A 60 -9.14 -3.21 -10.56
N GLY A 61 -8.47 -3.09 -9.43
CA GLY A 61 -8.77 -3.82 -8.20
C GLY A 61 -8.28 -5.27 -8.19
N PHE A 62 -7.75 -5.78 -9.31
CA PHE A 62 -7.28 -7.16 -9.38
C PHE A 62 -5.88 -7.29 -8.77
N CYS A 63 -5.77 -8.02 -7.66
CA CYS A 63 -4.50 -8.30 -6.99
C CYS A 63 -4.11 -9.77 -7.12
N ILE A 64 -3.01 -10.04 -7.84
CA ILE A 64 -2.49 -11.40 -8.06
C ILE A 64 -2.16 -12.06 -6.71
N VAL A 65 -1.38 -11.37 -5.87
CA VAL A 65 -1.00 -11.86 -4.53
C VAL A 65 -2.23 -12.03 -3.65
N GLY A 66 -3.18 -11.09 -3.70
CA GLY A 66 -4.44 -11.19 -2.96
C GLY A 66 -5.27 -12.41 -3.35
N ASN A 67 -5.32 -12.75 -4.65
CA ASN A 67 -6.00 -13.95 -5.13
C ASN A 67 -5.31 -15.25 -4.69
N VAL A 68 -3.98 -15.24 -4.56
CA VAL A 68 -3.24 -16.37 -3.97
C VAL A 68 -3.54 -16.47 -2.48
N LEU A 69 -3.52 -15.35 -1.74
CA LEU A 69 -3.78 -15.32 -0.31
C LEU A 69 -5.21 -15.71 0.07
N VAL A 70 -6.21 -15.37 -0.75
CA VAL A 70 -7.59 -15.87 -0.58
C VAL A 70 -7.61 -17.40 -0.59
N ARG A 71 -6.86 -18.03 -1.51
CA ARG A 71 -6.80 -19.50 -1.59
C ARG A 71 -6.07 -20.12 -0.39
N LEU A 72 -5.19 -19.36 0.25
CA LEU A 72 -4.52 -19.75 1.50
C LEU A 72 -5.37 -19.47 2.75
N GLY A 73 -6.61 -18.98 2.60
CA GLY A 73 -7.55 -18.78 3.70
C GLY A 73 -7.47 -17.42 4.40
N PHE A 74 -6.74 -16.45 3.86
CA PHE A 74 -6.72 -15.09 4.42
C PHE A 74 -8.02 -14.34 4.13
N THR A 75 -8.49 -13.56 5.11
CA THR A 75 -9.69 -12.74 4.98
C THR A 75 -9.35 -11.36 4.38
N PRO A 76 -10.00 -10.93 3.29
CA PRO A 76 -9.85 -9.57 2.77
C PRO A 76 -10.64 -8.54 3.59
N MET A 77 -10.14 -7.31 3.68
CA MET A 77 -10.88 -6.17 4.26
C MET A 77 -11.37 -5.16 3.21
N LEU A 78 -10.75 -5.14 2.03
CA LEU A 78 -11.06 -4.24 0.92
C LEU A 78 -11.73 -4.95 -0.28
N ALA A 79 -12.19 -6.19 -0.12
CA ALA A 79 -12.91 -6.92 -1.17
C ALA A 79 -14.22 -6.22 -1.56
N ARG A 80 -14.64 -6.37 -2.83
CA ARG A 80 -15.92 -5.86 -3.34
C ARG A 80 -17.13 -6.24 -2.45
N PRO A 81 -18.18 -5.39 -2.37
CA PRO A 81 -19.37 -5.72 -1.62
C PRO A 81 -19.99 -7.02 -2.16
N GLY A 82 -20.40 -7.92 -1.26
CA GLY A 82 -20.96 -9.23 -1.64
C GLY A 82 -19.93 -10.27 -2.08
N TRP A 83 -18.63 -10.05 -1.85
CA TRP A 83 -17.62 -11.09 -2.05
C TRP A 83 -17.88 -12.28 -1.12
N THR A 84 -17.81 -13.49 -1.67
CA THR A 84 -17.92 -14.75 -0.94
C THR A 84 -16.65 -15.59 -1.08
N PRO A 85 -16.27 -16.37 -0.04
CA PRO A 85 -15.16 -17.32 -0.13
C PRO A 85 -15.35 -18.27 -1.32
N GLY A 86 -14.36 -18.33 -2.21
CA GLY A 86 -14.40 -19.11 -3.46
C GLY A 86 -14.44 -18.27 -4.73
N GLN A 87 -14.82 -17.00 -4.65
CA GLN A 87 -14.72 -16.07 -5.77
C GLN A 87 -13.33 -15.40 -5.83
N PRO A 88 -12.85 -15.01 -7.04
CA PRO A 88 -11.62 -14.24 -7.17
C PRO A 88 -11.70 -12.94 -6.37
N TYR A 89 -10.57 -12.58 -5.77
CA TYR A 89 -10.42 -11.36 -5.00
C TYR A 89 -10.30 -10.14 -5.91
N PHE A 90 -11.23 -9.21 -5.74
CA PHE A 90 -11.18 -7.89 -6.35
C PHE A 90 -11.32 -6.84 -5.24
N MET A 91 -10.31 -5.97 -5.15
CA MET A 91 -10.34 -4.77 -4.32
C MET A 91 -11.41 -3.82 -4.84
N GLN A 92 -12.13 -3.17 -3.92
CA GLN A 92 -13.10 -2.13 -4.27
C GLN A 92 -12.46 -0.98 -5.06
N THR A 93 -13.12 -0.51 -6.10
CA THR A 93 -12.65 0.56 -6.99
C THR A 93 -13.71 1.64 -7.26
N ASP A 94 -14.76 1.69 -6.43
CA ASP A 94 -15.88 2.64 -6.55
C ASP A 94 -15.48 4.10 -6.30
N ARG A 95 -14.46 4.35 -5.47
CA ARG A 95 -13.92 5.70 -5.20
C ARG A 95 -12.40 5.70 -5.15
N TRP A 96 -11.82 6.90 -5.17
CA TRP A 96 -10.40 7.13 -4.93
C TRP A 96 -10.13 7.32 -3.43
N PHE A 97 -10.22 6.22 -2.68
CA PHE A 97 -9.87 6.18 -1.25
C PHE A 97 -8.36 6.10 -1.02
N LEU A 98 -7.95 6.32 0.24
CA LEU A 98 -6.56 6.45 0.66
C LEU A 98 -5.68 5.27 0.21
N GLU A 99 -6.11 4.04 0.45
CA GLU A 99 -5.33 2.83 0.14
C GLU A 99 -5.11 2.65 -1.37
N ARG A 100 -6.12 2.96 -2.18
CA ARG A 100 -6.00 2.91 -3.65
C ARG A 100 -4.97 3.92 -4.16
N ARG A 101 -4.97 5.14 -3.60
CA ARG A 101 -3.97 6.17 -3.94
C ARG A 101 -2.56 5.76 -3.50
N ILE A 102 -2.41 5.05 -2.37
CA ILE A 102 -1.12 4.51 -1.92
C ILE A 102 -0.58 3.49 -2.92
N TYR A 103 -1.38 2.53 -3.39
CA TYR A 103 -0.96 1.56 -4.41
C TYR A 103 -0.49 2.24 -5.70
N LEU A 104 -1.20 3.28 -6.16
CA LEU A 104 -0.80 4.06 -7.32
C LEU A 104 0.50 4.81 -7.08
N ALA A 105 0.59 5.55 -5.97
CA ALA A 105 1.76 6.35 -5.64
C ALA A 105 3.01 5.49 -5.47
N VAL A 106 2.92 4.37 -4.76
CA VAL A 106 3.99 3.37 -4.66
C VAL A 106 4.43 2.91 -6.05
N GLY A 107 3.48 2.50 -6.89
CA GLY A 107 3.78 1.95 -8.21
C GLY A 107 4.48 2.96 -9.13
N ILE A 108 4.04 4.22 -9.13
CA ILE A 108 4.69 5.31 -9.88
C ILE A 108 6.11 5.55 -9.34
N ASN A 109 6.27 5.70 -8.01
CA ASN A 109 7.56 5.96 -7.39
C ASN A 109 8.59 4.86 -7.69
N LEU A 110 8.18 3.59 -7.59
CA LEU A 110 9.05 2.45 -7.89
C LEU A 110 9.38 2.35 -9.38
N THR A 111 8.43 2.64 -10.27
CA THR A 111 8.67 2.64 -11.72
C THR A 111 9.71 3.72 -12.07
N LEU A 112 9.52 4.94 -11.57
CA LEU A 112 10.45 6.04 -11.79
C LEU A 112 11.84 5.70 -11.23
N ALA A 113 11.92 5.22 -9.99
CA ALA A 113 13.19 4.87 -9.36
C ALA A 113 13.90 3.72 -10.08
N SER A 114 13.16 2.73 -10.60
CA SER A 114 13.72 1.61 -11.36
C SER A 114 14.23 2.05 -12.73
N ILE A 115 13.55 2.98 -13.40
CA ILE A 115 14.05 3.57 -14.65
C ILE A 115 15.32 4.36 -14.35
N LEU A 116 15.30 5.21 -13.34
CA LEU A 116 16.43 6.05 -12.95
C LEU A 116 17.65 5.25 -12.49
N SER A 117 17.44 4.09 -11.87
CA SER A 117 18.54 3.19 -11.50
C SER A 117 19.25 2.57 -12.70
N LEU A 118 18.51 2.35 -13.79
CA LEU A 118 19.05 1.81 -15.04
C LEU A 118 19.67 2.87 -15.96
N VAL A 119 19.06 4.05 -16.06
CA VAL A 119 19.48 5.08 -17.04
C VAL A 119 20.42 6.14 -16.48
N HIS A 120 20.32 6.46 -15.18
CA HIS A 120 21.08 7.57 -14.58
C HIS A 120 22.13 7.09 -13.58
N SER A 121 21.74 6.36 -12.53
CA SER A 121 22.70 5.90 -11.52
C SER A 121 22.13 4.76 -10.67
N PRO A 122 22.90 3.68 -10.41
CA PRO A 122 22.48 2.59 -9.52
C PRO A 122 22.10 3.05 -8.11
N TRP A 123 22.53 4.25 -7.67
CA TRP A 123 22.16 4.76 -6.34
C TRP A 123 20.66 4.92 -6.12
N TRP A 124 19.86 5.02 -7.19
CA TRP A 124 18.40 5.02 -7.09
C TRP A 124 17.83 3.70 -6.54
N LEU A 125 18.61 2.62 -6.51
CA LEU A 125 18.24 1.39 -5.79
C LEU A 125 18.09 1.61 -4.28
N ALA A 126 18.82 2.57 -3.68
CA ALA A 126 18.65 2.92 -2.27
C ALA A 126 17.23 3.44 -1.98
N PHE A 127 16.63 4.17 -2.92
CA PHE A 127 15.24 4.60 -2.80
C PHE A 127 14.26 3.41 -2.89
N THR A 128 14.49 2.47 -3.82
CA THR A 128 13.67 1.25 -3.90
C THR A 128 13.78 0.38 -2.64
N ALA A 129 15.00 0.29 -2.06
CA ALA A 129 15.23 -0.39 -0.78
C ALA A 129 14.51 0.32 0.37
N PHE A 130 14.58 1.65 0.45
CA PHE A 130 13.86 2.45 1.44
C PHE A 130 12.36 2.20 1.38
N VAL A 131 11.77 2.23 0.18
CA VAL A 131 10.35 1.93 -0.02
C VAL A 131 10.03 0.50 0.42
N GLY A 132 10.88 -0.48 0.10
CA GLY A 132 10.74 -1.87 0.56
C GLY A 132 10.72 -2.00 2.09
N VAL A 133 11.66 -1.36 2.79
CA VAL A 133 11.68 -1.31 4.26
C VAL A 133 10.40 -0.67 4.79
N ALA A 134 9.97 0.46 4.20
CA ALA A 134 8.76 1.16 4.63
C ALA A 134 7.49 0.29 4.46
N MET A 135 7.41 -0.53 3.41
CA MET A 135 6.30 -1.47 3.22
C MET A 135 6.26 -2.56 4.28
N VAL A 136 7.41 -3.19 4.58
CA VAL A 136 7.50 -4.21 5.64
C VAL A 136 7.17 -3.57 7.00
N TRP A 137 7.70 -2.38 7.26
CA TRP A 137 7.41 -1.62 8.47
C TRP A 137 5.91 -1.33 8.62
N PHE A 138 5.26 -0.89 7.54
CA PHE A 138 3.82 -0.67 7.51
C PHE A 138 3.05 -1.96 7.79
N ALA A 139 3.47 -3.09 7.21
CA ALA A 139 2.80 -4.36 7.41
C ALA A 139 2.90 -4.88 8.87
N VAL A 140 3.97 -4.52 9.58
CA VAL A 140 4.18 -4.91 10.98
C VAL A 140 3.51 -3.93 11.96
N THR A 141 3.67 -2.63 11.73
CA THR A 141 3.26 -1.58 12.69
C THR A 141 1.91 -0.95 12.38
N GLY A 142 1.43 -1.07 11.15
CA GLY A 142 0.26 -0.33 10.65
C GLY A 142 0.55 1.15 10.38
N PHE A 143 1.79 1.63 10.55
CA PHE A 143 2.19 3.01 10.34
C PHE A 143 2.89 3.19 8.98
N CYS A 144 2.41 4.13 8.18
CA CYS A 144 3.04 4.52 6.91
C CYS A 144 3.07 6.03 6.79
N ILE A 145 4.26 6.58 6.53
CA ILE A 145 4.50 8.02 6.35
C ILE A 145 3.64 8.56 5.21
N MET A 146 3.62 7.84 4.07
CA MET A 146 2.84 8.25 2.91
C MET A 146 1.33 8.18 3.18
N ALA A 147 0.87 7.15 3.89
CA ALA A 147 -0.55 7.04 4.26
C ALA A 147 -1.00 8.23 5.13
N ASN A 148 -0.17 8.62 6.11
CA ASN A 148 -0.43 9.79 6.94
C ASN A 148 -0.43 11.08 6.13
N GLY A 149 0.51 11.26 5.20
CA GLY A 149 0.53 12.41 4.30
C GLY A 149 -0.75 12.52 3.44
N LEU A 150 -1.20 11.42 2.83
CA LEU A 150 -2.45 11.40 2.07
C LEU A 150 -3.68 11.59 2.95
N TYR A 151 -3.65 11.08 4.18
CA TYR A 151 -4.72 11.29 5.16
C TYR A 151 -4.88 12.78 5.48
N TRP A 152 -3.78 13.49 5.74
CA TRP A 152 -3.81 14.93 6.01
C TRP A 152 -4.32 15.73 4.82
N LEU A 153 -4.01 15.30 3.58
CA LEU A 153 -4.57 15.86 2.34
C LEU A 153 -6.07 15.58 2.14
N GLY A 154 -6.71 14.89 3.08
CA GLY A 154 -8.16 14.65 3.09
C GLY A 154 -8.60 13.35 2.42
N ALA A 155 -7.69 12.43 2.10
CA ALA A 155 -8.07 11.12 1.57
C ALA A 155 -8.83 10.28 2.62
N GLU A 156 -9.99 9.74 2.25
CA GLU A 156 -10.83 8.92 3.13
C GLU A 156 -10.21 7.52 3.30
N PRO A 157 -9.85 7.11 4.53
CA PRO A 157 -9.37 5.76 4.80
C PRO A 157 -10.52 4.76 4.87
N ARG A 158 -10.31 3.55 4.33
CA ARG A 158 -11.30 2.46 4.44
C ARG A 158 -10.89 1.35 5.39
N LEU A 159 -9.60 1.16 5.63
CA LEU A 159 -9.11 0.13 6.55
C LEU A 159 -9.29 0.51 8.03
N ALA A 160 -9.39 1.81 8.37
CA ALA A 160 -9.59 2.26 9.75
C ALA A 160 -10.64 3.40 9.88
N PRO A 161 -11.94 3.11 9.67
CA PRO A 161 -13.00 4.11 9.76
C PRO A 161 -13.18 4.70 11.18
N LEU A 162 -12.73 4.00 12.23
CA LEU A 162 -12.77 4.48 13.63
C LEU A 162 -11.95 5.77 13.84
N CYS A 163 -10.85 5.94 13.09
CA CYS A 163 -10.05 7.17 13.15
C CYS A 163 -10.84 8.36 12.59
N GLU A 164 -11.67 8.14 11.57
CA GLU A 164 -12.57 9.16 11.02
C GLU A 164 -13.74 9.48 11.97
N THR A 165 -14.30 8.48 12.64
CA THR A 165 -15.37 8.71 13.63
C THR A 165 -14.86 9.49 14.84
N ALA A 166 -13.63 9.20 15.30
CA ALA A 166 -12.96 9.94 16.37
C ALA A 166 -12.63 11.39 15.95
N ALA A 167 -12.12 11.59 14.73
CA ALA A 167 -11.84 12.93 14.20
C ALA A 167 -13.11 13.79 14.08
N ARG A 168 -14.21 13.24 13.55
CA ARG A 168 -15.50 13.94 13.45
C ARG A 168 -16.14 14.20 14.82
N GLY A 169 -16.06 13.24 15.74
CA GLY A 169 -16.57 13.39 17.11
C GLY A 169 -15.81 14.44 17.93
N GLY A 170 -14.50 14.62 17.65
CA GLY A 170 -13.69 15.70 18.24
C GLY A 170 -14.05 17.09 17.70
N GLU A 171 -14.45 17.18 16.43
CA GLU A 171 -14.90 18.43 15.80
C GLU A 171 -16.30 18.85 16.27
N THR A 172 -17.19 17.88 16.53
CA THR A 172 -18.52 18.16 17.11
C THR A 172 -18.44 18.65 18.57
N ARG A 173 -17.40 18.25 19.31
CA ARG A 173 -17.13 18.76 20.68
C ARG A 173 -16.42 20.12 20.72
N ARG A 174 -15.98 20.65 19.57
CA ARG A 174 -15.29 21.95 19.46
C ARG A 174 -16.14 23.05 18.81
N ALA A 175 -17.45 22.86 18.69
CA ALA A 175 -18.36 23.96 18.40
C ALA A 175 -18.54 24.79 19.68
N PRO A 176 -18.08 26.05 19.75
CA PRO A 176 -18.40 26.92 20.87
C PRO A 176 -19.90 27.24 20.83
N ALA A 177 -20.54 27.14 22.01
CA ALA A 177 -21.84 27.77 22.29
C ALA A 177 -21.67 29.28 22.45
#